data_AF-A0A946Y7T2-F1
#
_entry.id   AF-A0A946Y7T2-F1
#
_cell.length_a   1.000
_cell.length_b   1.000
_cell.length_c   1.000
_cell.angle_alpha   90.00
_cell.angle_beta   90.00
_cell.angle_gamma   90.00
#
_symmetry.space_group_name_H-M   'P 1'
#
loop_
_entity.id
_entity.type
_entity.pdbx_description
1 polymer ?
#
loop_
_entity_poly.entity_id
_entity_poly.type
_entity_poly.pdbx_seq_one_letter_code
_entity_poly.pdbx_strand_id
1 'polypeptide(L)' 'MPDGLLPILLFILIVIVYAIAKVVQHNRKSREQWQAVDKSKLREWEDDDDWGSR' A
#
# COMPACT_ATOMS: atom_id res chain seq x y z
N MET A 1 -20.87 -22.86 20.36
CA MET A 1 -20.13 -22.70 19.08
C MET A 1 -19.03 -23.73 19.11
N PRO A 2 -18.67 -24.40 17.99
CA PRO A 2 -17.56 -25.35 18.02
C PRO A 2 -16.33 -24.65 18.62
N ASP A 3 -15.79 -25.19 19.72
CA ASP A 3 -14.87 -24.48 20.62
C ASP A 3 -13.56 -24.02 19.92
N GLY A 4 -13.28 -24.55 18.72
CA GLY A 4 -12.16 -24.15 17.87
C GLY A 4 -12.39 -22.92 16.99
N LEU A 5 -13.60 -22.37 16.88
CA LEU A 5 -13.87 -21.25 15.97
C LEU A 5 -13.36 -19.90 16.50
N LEU A 6 -13.51 -19.67 17.81
CA LEU A 6 -13.05 -18.45 18.50
C LEU A 6 -11.55 -18.15 18.35
N PRO A 7 -10.63 -19.10 18.58
CA PRO A 7 -9.20 -18.83 18.41
C PRO A 7 -8.82 -18.54 16.95
N ILE A 8 -9.49 -19.17 15.99
CA ILE A 8 -9.27 -18.91 14.55
C ILE A 8 -9.69 -17.47 14.22
N LEU A 9 -10.86 -17.04 14.70
CA LEU A 9 -11.35 -15.69 14.48
C LEU A 9 -10.41 -14.63 15.07
N LEU A 10 -9.90 -14.90 16.28
CA LEU A 10 -8.95 -14.02 16.96
C LEU A 10 -7.62 -13.94 16.21
N PHE A 11 -7.13 -15.07 15.69
CA PHE A 11 -5.92 -15.09 14.86
C PHE A 11 -6.09 -14.27 13.57
N ILE A 12 -7.22 -14.45 12.87
CA ILE A 12 -7.54 -13.67 11.66
C ILE A 12 -7.56 -12.17 11.99
N LEU A 13 -8.21 -11.78 13.09
CA LEU A 13 -8.25 -10.39 13.54
C LEU A 13 -6.85 -9.81 13.76
N ILE A 14 -5.97 -10.57 14.44
CA ILE A 14 -4.58 -10.15 14.68
C ILE A 14 -3.83 -9.94 13.36
N VAL A 15 -3.97 -10.86 12.41
CA VAL A 15 -3.32 -10.75 11.09
C VAL A 15 -3.80 -9.52 10.34
N ILE A 16 -5.11 -9.23 10.36
CA ILE A 16 -5.70 -8.05 9.72
C ILE A 16 -5.13 -6.77 10.34
N VAL A 17 -5.12 -6.67 11.67
CA VAL A 17 -4.58 -5.50 12.39
C VAL A 17 -3.10 -5.29 12.07
N TYR A 18 -2.32 -6.38 12.05
CA TYR A 18 -0.91 -6.33 11.69
C TYR A 18 -0.69 -5.83 10.25
N ALA A 19 -1.46 -6.35 9.29
CA ALA A 19 -1.37 -5.94 7.90
C ALA A 19 -1.69 -4.45 7.72
N ILE A 20 -2.78 -3.96 8.34
CA ILE A 20 -3.15 -2.54 8.32
C ILE A 20 -2.02 -1.69 8.91
N ALA A 21 -1.50 -2.05 10.08
CA ALA A 21 -0.39 -1.33 10.70
C ALA A 21 0.83 -1.27 9.78
N LYS A 22 1.13 -2.37 9.08
CA LYS A 22 2.26 -2.45 8.15
C LYS A 22 2.06 -1.57 6.91
N VAL A 23 0.87 -1.56 6.34
CA VAL A 23 0.52 -0.67 5.21
C VAL A 23 0.63 0.79 5.61
N VAL A 24 0.09 1.18 6.77
CA VAL A 24 0.20 2.56 7.27
C VAL A 24 1.65 2.98 7.49
N GLN A 25 2.47 2.09 8.06
CA GLN A 25 3.90 2.33 8.25
C GLN A 25 4.62 2.56 6.91
N HIS A 26 4.33 1.75 5.90
CA HIS A 26 4.92 1.89 4.57
C HIS A 26 4.44 3.15 3.87
N ASN A 27 3.16 3.47 3.97
CA ASN A 27 2.61 4.69 3.40
C ASN A 27 3.28 5.94 4.00
N ARG A 28 3.53 5.96 5.32
CA ARG A 28 4.23 7.07 5.96
C ARG A 28 5.65 7.25 5.41
N LYS A 29 6.43 6.17 5.33
CA LYS A 29 7.78 6.19 4.76
C LYS A 29 7.78 6.59 3.28
N SER A 30 6.83 6.06 2.51
CA SER A 30 6.67 6.39 1.09
C SER A 30 6.40 7.89 0.89
N ARG A 31 5.54 8.50 1.73
CA ARG A 31 5.28 9.95 1.68
C ARG A 31 6.50 10.78 2.04
N GLU A 32 7.25 10.38 3.06
CA GLU A 32 8.51 11.04 3.45
C GLU A 32 9.52 10.99 2.28
N GLN A 33 9.66 9.82 1.64
CA GLN A 33 10.54 9.65 0.48
C GLN A 33 10.06 10.47 -0.72
N TRP A 34 8.76 10.48 -1.01
CA TRP A 34 8.17 11.25 -2.11
C TRP A 34 8.39 12.77 -1.96
N GLN A 35 8.41 13.28 -0.73
CA GLN A 35 8.72 14.69 -0.47
C GLN A 35 10.20 15.02 -0.64
N ALA A 36 11.09 14.06 -0.37
CA ALA A 36 12.53 14.21 -0.55
C ALA A 36 12.99 14.07 -2.01
N VAL A 37 12.14 13.53 -2.90
CA VAL A 37 12.44 13.45 -4.33
C VAL A 37 12.35 14.85 -4.96
N ASP A 38 13.41 15.24 -5.65
CA ASP A 38 13.43 16.44 -6.48
C ASP A 38 12.54 16.23 -7.71
N LYS A 39 11.36 16.85 -7.66
CA LYS A 39 10.34 16.73 -8.70
C LYS A 39 10.73 17.38 -10.02
N SER A 40 11.72 18.27 -10.03
CA SER A 40 12.25 18.88 -11.27
C SER A 40 12.99 17.88 -12.17
N LYS A 41 13.34 16.72 -11.63
CA LYS A 41 13.98 15.61 -12.36
C LYS A 41 13.00 14.53 -12.81
N LEU A 42 11.74 14.62 -12.37
CA LEU A 42 10.72 13.69 -12.81
C LEU A 42 10.35 14.02 -14.25
N ARG A 43 10.47 13.03 -15.13
CA ARG A 43 9.92 13.12 -16.49
C ARG A 43 8.40 13.23 -16.35
N GLU A 44 7.83 14.33 -16.82
CA GLU A 44 6.39 14.42 -17.00
C GLU A 44 6.03 13.44 -18.12
N TRP A 45 5.21 12.46 -17.78
CA TRP A 45 4.57 11.60 -18.76
C TRP A 45 3.27 12.31 -19.10
N GLU A 46 3.18 12.86 -20.30
CA GLU A 46 1.90 13.35 -20.80
C GLU A 46 0.96 12.14 -20.86
N ASP A 47 -0.27 12.27 -20.36
CA ASP A 47 -1.30 11.22 -20.41
C ASP A 47 -1.72 10.85 -21.87
N ASP A 48 -1.08 11.47 -22.88
CA ASP A 48 -1.35 11.35 -24.31
C ASP A 48 -0.29 10.52 -25.08
N ASP A 49 0.49 9.67 -24.41
CA ASP A 49 1.27 8.65 -25.11
C ASP A 49 0.32 7.55 -25.64
N ASP A 50 -0.15 7.80 -26.87
CA ASP A 50 -0.80 6.90 -27.84
C ASP A 50 -0.22 5.47 -27.81
N TRP A 51 -0.65 4.67 -26.83
CA TRP A 51 -0.43 3.22 -26.76
C TRP A 51 -1.40 2.48 -27.70
N GLY A 52 -1.41 2.83 -28.99
CA GLY A 52 -2.38 2.24 -29.90
C GLY A 52 -2.28 2.48 -31.40
N SER A 53 -1.39 3.31 -31.93
CA SER A 53 -1.28 3.51 -33.39
C SER A 53 -0.35 2.48 -34.04
N ARG A 54 -0.91 1.32 -34.38
CA ARG A 54 -0.39 0.42 -35.42
C ARG A 54 -1.47 0.06 -36.41
#